data_AF-A0A9Q6Z4T8-F1
#
_entry.id   AF-A0A9Q6Z4T8-F1
#
_cell.length_a   1.000
_cell.length_b   1.000
_cell.length_c   1.000
_cell.angle_alpha   90.00
_cell.angle_beta   90.00
_cell.angle_gamma   90.00
#
_symmetry.space_group_name_H-M   'P 1'
#
loop_
_entity.id
_entity.type
_entity.pdbx_description
1 polymer ?
#
loop_
_entity_poly.entity_id
_entity_poly.type
_entity_poly.pdbx_seq_one_letter_code
_entity_poly.pdbx_strand_id
1 'polypeptide(L)'
;MIKRIILSFSLILSAQAFAQQGTASPYSYYGIGDLGYNGTNEYKAMGGTSVYSDSLHLNLLNPAAISKLQATTFTVGSTSKFYNFKSDNSNDNIKRQTIDYFVVGLPISKKSGVIFGLQPYSSVGYKIEREQMNELNQKEFNQLEGTGGINRVFLGTGYEINKNFQVGIQASYFFGNTDNTNTIALLDAGDGFGLVTSTNEKRRIDYKGYEIRAALQYEGKYKGYDWKANLTYSPETKLTADNVTNLRIINTNGGIVDSKEIFNGSTKLTKPQELAIGAGIGKDLKWFVSGQFTYIENSKLASSWSTAQYAGYEDTKRYAVGGFYIPKYNSFTSYFDRVVYRAGFRYENTGLVLKNESINDYAFSLGAGFPLFGRSLSNVNIGLEYGNKGTKNSGLVKENYFNLSIGLSLNDFWFLKRKFD
;
A
#
# COMPACT_ATOMS: atom_id res chain seq x y z
N MET A 1 -8.59 -31.13 7.34
CA MET A 1 -7.63 -30.10 7.81
C MET A 1 -7.97 -28.71 7.30
N ILE A 2 -8.20 -28.50 5.99
CA ILE A 2 -8.59 -27.18 5.41
C ILE A 2 -9.76 -26.52 6.14
N LYS A 3 -10.84 -27.26 6.47
CA LYS A 3 -11.98 -26.72 7.24
C LYS A 3 -11.57 -26.16 8.62
N ARG A 4 -10.61 -26.78 9.31
CA ARG A 4 -10.13 -26.32 10.64
C ARG A 4 -9.23 -25.09 10.53
N ILE A 5 -8.44 -24.99 9.45
CA ILE A 5 -7.61 -23.80 9.16
C ILE A 5 -8.51 -22.62 8.80
N ILE A 6 -9.51 -22.83 7.94
CA ILE A 6 -10.51 -21.81 7.60
C ILE A 6 -11.27 -21.36 8.85
N LEU A 7 -11.70 -22.29 9.71
CA LEU A 7 -12.43 -21.97 10.94
C LEU A 7 -11.57 -21.18 11.93
N SER A 8 -10.28 -21.54 12.06
CA SER A 8 -9.32 -20.80 12.91
C SER A 8 -9.02 -19.42 12.33
N PHE A 9 -8.88 -19.30 11.01
CA PHE A 9 -8.68 -18.03 10.31
C PHE A 9 -9.92 -17.13 10.43
N SER A 10 -11.14 -17.69 10.34
CA SER A 10 -12.39 -16.94 10.53
C SER A 10 -12.59 -16.46 11.97
N LEU A 11 -12.16 -17.25 12.96
CA LEU A 11 -12.19 -16.86 14.38
C LEU A 11 -11.19 -15.75 14.71
N ILE A 12 -10.02 -15.75 14.05
CA ILE A 12 -9.03 -14.68 14.19
C ILE A 12 -9.51 -13.39 13.49
N LEU A 13 -10.19 -13.53 12.34
CA LEU A 13 -10.80 -12.42 11.61
C LEU A 13 -11.96 -11.77 12.38
N SER A 14 -12.79 -12.55 13.07
CA SER A 14 -13.93 -12.01 13.84
C SER A 14 -13.51 -11.24 15.10
N ALA A 15 -12.35 -11.57 15.69
CA ALA A 15 -11.85 -10.89 16.88
C ALA A 15 -11.19 -9.52 16.62
N GLN A 16 -11.01 -9.10 15.35
CA GLN A 16 -10.30 -7.88 14.96
C GLN A 16 -11.17 -6.86 14.19
N ALA A 17 -12.50 -7.03 14.15
CA ALA A 17 -13.42 -6.19 13.38
C ALA A 17 -13.52 -4.71 13.82
N PHE A 18 -12.67 -4.25 14.75
CA PHE A 18 -12.63 -2.86 15.26
C PHE A 18 -11.55 -1.98 14.61
N ALA A 19 -10.82 -2.43 13.59
CA ALA A 19 -9.83 -1.60 12.88
C ALA A 19 -10.37 -1.08 11.53
N GLN A 20 -11.19 -0.02 11.54
CA GLN A 20 -11.81 0.54 10.33
C GLN A 20 -10.90 1.50 9.53
N GLN A 21 -9.72 1.84 10.04
CA GLN A 21 -8.80 2.79 9.39
C GLN A 21 -7.53 2.09 8.91
N GLY A 22 -7.20 2.20 7.61
CA GLY A 22 -6.04 1.54 7.00
C GLY A 22 -4.68 2.18 7.33
N THR A 23 -4.71 3.39 7.89
CA THR A 23 -3.54 4.14 8.34
C THR A 23 -3.87 4.94 9.60
N ALA A 24 -2.83 5.47 10.24
CA ALA A 24 -2.93 6.44 11.32
C ALA A 24 -2.06 7.68 11.04
N SER A 25 -1.42 7.72 9.86
CA SER A 25 -0.48 8.77 9.49
C SER A 25 -1.21 10.10 9.31
N PRO A 26 -0.81 11.18 10.01
CA PRO A 26 -1.32 12.52 9.75
C PRO A 26 -1.09 12.98 8.30
N TYR A 27 -0.07 12.45 7.62
CA TYR A 27 0.17 12.74 6.20
C TYR A 27 -0.93 12.22 5.28
N SER A 28 -1.78 11.30 5.75
CA SER A 28 -2.96 10.84 5.01
C SER A 28 -4.06 11.91 4.88
N TYR A 29 -3.91 13.07 5.52
CA TYR A 29 -4.76 14.25 5.30
C TYR A 29 -4.65 14.80 3.87
N TYR A 30 -3.48 14.64 3.23
CA TYR A 30 -3.19 15.25 1.95
C TYR A 30 -3.52 14.29 0.79
N GLY A 31 -4.01 14.86 -0.32
CA GLY A 31 -4.30 14.12 -1.54
C GLY A 31 -5.37 13.03 -1.35
N ILE A 32 -5.13 11.85 -1.94
CA ILE A 32 -5.99 10.66 -1.80
C ILE A 32 -5.67 9.82 -0.55
N GLY A 33 -4.86 10.33 0.36
CA GLY A 33 -4.38 9.62 1.54
C GLY A 33 -2.99 8.99 1.38
N ASP A 34 -2.59 8.23 2.40
CA ASP A 34 -1.30 7.54 2.45
C ASP A 34 -1.33 6.34 1.48
N LEU A 35 -0.35 6.27 0.59
CA LEU A 35 -0.27 5.22 -0.42
C LEU A 35 0.15 3.89 0.23
N GLY A 36 -0.62 2.84 -0.05
CA GLY A 36 -0.30 1.49 0.36
C GLY A 36 0.82 0.89 -0.50
N TYR A 37 1.55 -0.08 0.06
CA TYR A 37 2.48 -0.88 -0.73
C TYR A 37 1.70 -1.79 -1.69
N ASN A 38 1.90 -1.60 -3.00
CA ASN A 38 1.11 -2.24 -4.06
C ASN A 38 1.61 -3.63 -4.53
N GLY A 39 2.44 -4.32 -3.72
CA GLY A 39 3.01 -5.62 -4.03
C GLY A 39 2.71 -6.68 -2.97
N THR A 40 3.20 -7.91 -3.17
CA THR A 40 3.08 -8.98 -2.16
C THR A 40 4.16 -8.89 -1.08
N ASN A 41 3.93 -9.58 0.04
CA ASN A 41 4.80 -9.55 1.21
C ASN A 41 6.24 -10.00 0.92
N GLU A 42 6.42 -10.94 0.00
CA GLU A 42 7.71 -11.43 -0.46
C GLU A 42 8.56 -10.30 -1.06
N TYR A 43 7.95 -9.49 -1.94
CA TYR A 43 8.63 -8.35 -2.54
C TYR A 43 8.78 -7.20 -1.55
N LYS A 44 7.82 -7.00 -0.65
CA LYS A 44 7.94 -6.00 0.44
C LYS A 44 9.17 -6.27 1.31
N ALA A 45 9.40 -7.54 1.66
CA ALA A 45 10.57 -7.98 2.42
C ALA A 45 11.91 -7.76 1.70
N MET A 46 11.89 -7.57 0.37
CA MET A 46 13.05 -7.23 -0.46
C MET A 46 13.13 -5.73 -0.78
N GLY A 47 12.59 -4.86 0.07
CA GLY A 47 12.57 -3.40 -0.17
C GLY A 47 11.60 -2.96 -1.28
N GLY A 48 10.83 -3.91 -1.84
CA GLY A 48 9.87 -3.70 -2.92
C GLY A 48 10.45 -3.63 -4.32
N THR A 49 11.61 -4.25 -4.55
CA THR A 49 12.12 -4.52 -5.91
C THR A 49 11.24 -5.56 -6.60
N SER A 50 10.83 -5.33 -7.85
CA SER A 50 9.97 -6.23 -8.63
C SER A 50 10.73 -7.03 -9.70
N VAL A 51 12.06 -7.06 -9.63
CA VAL A 51 12.94 -7.64 -10.66
C VAL A 51 12.90 -9.16 -10.68
N TYR A 52 12.82 -9.78 -9.49
CA TYR A 52 12.73 -11.22 -9.41
C TYR A 52 11.34 -11.73 -9.84
N SER A 53 11.35 -12.90 -10.45
CA SER A 53 10.19 -13.62 -11.00
C SER A 53 10.46 -15.11 -10.83
N ASP A 54 9.43 -15.88 -10.55
CA ASP A 54 9.51 -17.33 -10.50
C ASP A 54 8.15 -17.95 -10.88
N SER A 55 8.02 -19.25 -10.67
CA SER A 55 6.84 -20.01 -11.07
C SER A 55 5.75 -20.15 -10.01
N LEU A 56 5.96 -19.61 -8.80
CA LEU A 56 5.14 -19.88 -7.60
C LEU A 56 4.69 -18.62 -6.84
N HIS A 57 5.26 -17.45 -7.12
CA HIS A 57 4.92 -16.20 -6.46
C HIS A 57 4.38 -15.18 -7.45
N LEU A 58 3.33 -14.48 -7.05
CA LEU A 58 2.71 -13.44 -7.87
C LEU A 58 3.42 -12.10 -7.66
N ASN A 59 4.01 -11.56 -8.73
CA ASN A 59 4.62 -10.24 -8.70
C ASN A 59 3.62 -9.18 -9.20
N LEU A 60 2.87 -8.56 -8.28
CA LEU A 60 1.86 -7.54 -8.63
C LEU A 60 2.47 -6.23 -9.13
N LEU A 61 3.77 -6.03 -8.90
CA LEU A 61 4.49 -4.84 -9.36
C LEU A 61 4.94 -4.97 -10.82
N ASN A 62 5.05 -6.19 -11.34
CA ASN A 62 5.51 -6.49 -12.70
C ASN A 62 4.60 -7.52 -13.40
N PRO A 63 3.59 -7.08 -14.17
CA PRO A 63 2.70 -7.96 -14.92
C PRO A 63 3.40 -8.95 -15.88
N ALA A 64 4.61 -8.65 -16.37
CA ALA A 64 5.34 -9.56 -17.27
C ALA A 64 5.78 -10.85 -16.57
N ALA A 65 6.06 -10.79 -15.26
CA ALA A 65 6.46 -11.93 -14.44
C ALA A 65 5.37 -13.01 -14.38
N ILE A 66 4.10 -12.65 -14.59
CA ILE A 66 2.96 -13.57 -14.56
C ILE A 66 3.05 -14.66 -15.65
N SER A 67 3.77 -14.39 -16.74
CA SER A 67 4.03 -15.37 -17.79
C SER A 67 4.78 -16.62 -17.29
N LYS A 68 5.52 -16.52 -16.18
CA LYS A 68 6.32 -17.61 -15.59
C LYS A 68 5.53 -18.50 -14.64
N LEU A 69 4.31 -18.12 -14.29
CA LEU A 69 3.48 -18.84 -13.34
C LEU A 69 3.23 -20.28 -13.84
N GLN A 70 3.44 -21.28 -12.99
CA GLN A 70 3.20 -22.68 -13.34
C GLN A 70 2.16 -23.36 -12.46
N ALA A 71 1.84 -22.78 -11.30
CA ALA A 71 0.81 -23.27 -10.39
C ALA A 71 -0.31 -22.25 -10.23
N THR A 72 -1.54 -22.73 -10.07
CA THR A 72 -2.64 -21.90 -9.59
C THR A 72 -2.25 -21.41 -8.21
N THR A 73 -2.12 -20.09 -8.07
CA THR A 73 -1.60 -19.44 -6.87
C THR A 73 -2.69 -18.59 -6.26
N PHE A 74 -3.06 -18.88 -5.03
CA PHE A 74 -3.90 -18.03 -4.22
C PHE A 74 -3.02 -17.34 -3.18
N THR A 75 -3.01 -16.01 -3.14
CA THR A 75 -2.22 -15.27 -2.16
C THR A 75 -3.05 -14.21 -1.44
N VAL A 76 -2.88 -14.15 -0.12
CA VAL A 76 -3.51 -13.17 0.77
C VAL A 76 -2.46 -12.60 1.72
N GLY A 77 -2.50 -11.29 1.92
CA GLY A 77 -1.56 -10.58 2.80
C GLY A 77 -2.28 -9.72 3.82
N SER A 78 -1.72 -9.61 5.02
CA SER A 78 -2.13 -8.65 6.04
C SER A 78 -0.91 -8.06 6.73
N THR A 79 -1.02 -6.79 7.13
CA THR A 79 0.02 -6.07 7.86
C THR A 79 -0.55 -5.47 9.14
N SER A 80 0.14 -5.69 10.26
CA SER A 80 -0.01 -4.90 11.48
C SER A 80 1.02 -3.77 11.48
N LYS A 81 0.56 -2.53 11.51
CA LYS A 81 1.39 -1.31 11.54
C LYS A 81 1.39 -0.74 12.94
N PHE A 82 2.57 -0.45 13.46
CA PHE A 82 2.81 0.16 14.77
C PHE A 82 3.50 1.49 14.53
N TYR A 83 2.85 2.59 14.88
CA TYR A 83 3.33 3.95 14.70
C TYR A 83 3.76 4.53 16.05
N ASN A 84 4.87 5.24 16.02
CA ASN A 84 5.31 6.13 17.07
C ASN A 84 5.49 7.53 16.46
N PHE A 85 4.54 8.42 16.74
CA PHE A 85 4.52 9.80 16.26
C PHE A 85 5.26 10.70 17.23
N LYS A 86 6.22 11.48 16.73
CA LYS A 86 6.97 12.44 17.54
C LYS A 86 6.82 13.84 16.95
N SER A 87 6.25 14.75 17.73
CA SER A 87 6.31 16.19 17.49
C SER A 87 7.34 16.83 18.44
N ASP A 88 7.37 18.16 18.52
CA ASP A 88 8.18 18.89 19.50
C ASP A 88 7.63 18.73 20.93
N ASN A 89 6.31 18.59 21.08
CA ASN A 89 5.61 18.67 22.37
C ASN A 89 4.86 17.39 22.76
N SER A 90 4.77 16.39 21.88
CA SER A 90 3.98 15.18 22.12
C SER A 90 4.59 13.93 21.48
N ASN A 91 4.23 12.79 22.08
CA ASN A 91 4.55 11.47 21.58
C ASN A 91 3.29 10.60 21.66
N ASP A 92 2.92 9.93 20.56
CA ASP A 92 1.74 9.07 20.52
C ASP A 92 2.06 7.72 19.85
N ASN A 93 1.40 6.66 20.32
CA ASN A 93 1.59 5.31 19.83
C ASN A 93 0.27 4.75 19.31
N ILE A 94 0.23 4.46 18.01
CA ILE A 94 -0.98 3.96 17.35
C ILE A 94 -0.72 2.63 16.67
N LYS A 95 -1.64 1.68 16.81
CA LYS A 95 -1.65 0.42 16.08
C LYS A 95 -2.77 0.40 15.05
N ARG A 96 -2.47 -0.13 13.86
CA ARG A 96 -3.44 -0.43 12.80
C ARG A 96 -3.21 -1.82 12.25
N GLN A 97 -4.28 -2.49 11.80
CA GLN A 97 -4.18 -3.76 11.10
C GLN A 97 -4.93 -3.65 9.78
N THR A 98 -4.31 -4.08 8.70
CA THR A 98 -4.85 -4.01 7.34
C THR A 98 -4.78 -5.34 6.65
N ILE A 99 -5.74 -5.59 5.76
CA ILE A 99 -5.60 -6.59 4.70
C ILE A 99 -4.93 -5.87 3.54
N ASP A 100 -3.83 -6.41 3.04
CA ASP A 100 -3.00 -5.74 2.02
C ASP A 100 -3.43 -6.14 0.61
N TYR A 101 -3.81 -7.41 0.41
CA TYR A 101 -4.24 -7.91 -0.89
C TYR A 101 -4.94 -9.28 -0.78
N PHE A 102 -5.76 -9.56 -1.79
CA PHE A 102 -6.30 -10.87 -2.13
C PHE A 102 -6.13 -11.07 -3.63
N VAL A 103 -5.36 -12.07 -4.04
CA VAL A 103 -5.03 -12.28 -5.46
C VAL A 103 -5.05 -13.75 -5.83
N VAL A 104 -5.58 -14.02 -7.02
CA VAL A 104 -5.53 -15.33 -7.67
C VAL A 104 -4.73 -15.21 -8.95
N GLY A 105 -3.80 -16.13 -9.15
CA GLY A 105 -3.06 -16.32 -10.39
C GLY A 105 -3.34 -17.68 -11.01
N LEU A 106 -3.61 -17.69 -12.31
CA LEU A 106 -3.91 -18.88 -13.09
C LEU A 106 -2.89 -19.04 -14.22
N PRO A 107 -2.14 -20.14 -14.25
CA PRO A 107 -1.30 -20.48 -15.40
C PRO A 107 -2.20 -20.97 -16.54
N ILE A 108 -2.39 -20.14 -17.56
CA ILE A 108 -3.26 -20.47 -18.71
C ILE A 108 -2.52 -21.39 -19.69
N SER A 109 -1.22 -21.17 -19.86
CA SER A 109 -0.35 -22.02 -20.67
C SER A 109 1.06 -22.04 -20.10
N LYS A 110 1.97 -22.81 -20.70
CA LYS A 110 3.40 -22.80 -20.33
C LYS A 110 4.09 -21.43 -20.55
N LYS A 111 3.45 -20.53 -21.31
CA LYS A 111 3.99 -19.22 -21.68
C LYS A 111 3.09 -18.07 -21.24
N SER A 112 1.96 -18.33 -20.60
CA SER A 112 1.01 -17.28 -20.24
C SER A 112 0.29 -17.57 -18.95
N GLY A 113 0.07 -16.50 -18.20
CA GLY A 113 -0.70 -16.53 -16.96
C GLY A 113 -1.60 -15.31 -16.88
N VAL A 114 -2.64 -15.43 -16.06
CA VAL A 114 -3.56 -14.35 -15.74
C VAL A 114 -3.60 -14.17 -14.23
N ILE A 115 -3.66 -12.94 -13.76
CA ILE A 115 -3.92 -12.60 -12.36
C ILE A 115 -5.15 -11.73 -12.25
N PHE A 116 -5.89 -11.88 -11.16
CA PHE A 116 -6.90 -10.92 -10.76
C PHE A 116 -6.95 -10.82 -9.24
N GLY A 117 -7.29 -9.66 -8.72
CA GLY A 117 -7.27 -9.43 -7.29
C GLY A 117 -7.86 -8.11 -6.86
N LEU A 118 -7.91 -7.95 -5.54
CA LEU A 118 -8.37 -6.77 -4.82
C LEU A 118 -7.27 -6.33 -3.84
N GLN A 119 -7.02 -5.03 -3.79
CA GLN A 119 -6.01 -4.44 -2.92
C GLN A 119 -6.40 -3.01 -2.53
N PRO A 120 -6.29 -2.59 -1.25
CA PRO A 120 -6.30 -1.18 -0.90
C PRO A 120 -5.13 -0.44 -1.56
N TYR A 121 -5.42 0.63 -2.28
CA TYR A 121 -4.45 1.45 -2.98
C TYR A 121 -3.97 2.63 -2.12
N SER A 122 -4.91 3.31 -1.46
CA SER A 122 -4.62 4.38 -0.51
C SER A 122 -5.52 4.27 0.71
N SER A 123 -5.10 4.88 1.82
CA SER A 123 -5.89 4.93 3.05
C SER A 123 -5.86 6.33 3.66
N VAL A 124 -7.01 6.78 4.15
CA VAL A 124 -7.14 7.98 4.97
C VAL A 124 -7.45 7.55 6.39
N GLY A 125 -6.70 8.09 7.35
CA GLY A 125 -6.82 7.73 8.75
C GLY A 125 -6.01 8.70 9.60
N TYR A 126 -6.64 9.80 9.99
CA TYR A 126 -6.05 10.80 10.87
C TYR A 126 -7.11 11.34 11.83
N LYS A 127 -6.68 11.72 13.03
CA LYS A 127 -7.45 12.51 13.98
C LYS A 127 -6.51 13.52 14.61
N ILE A 128 -6.71 14.80 14.31
CA ILE A 128 -5.85 15.90 14.75
C ILE A 128 -6.74 16.85 15.55
N GLU A 129 -6.36 17.08 16.80
CA GLU A 129 -7.06 17.95 17.73
C GLU A 129 -6.17 19.14 18.08
N ARG A 130 -6.75 20.33 18.10
CA ARG A 130 -6.05 21.56 18.45
C ARG A 130 -6.96 22.45 19.28
N GLU A 131 -6.48 22.84 20.46
CA GLU A 131 -7.02 23.98 21.20
C GLU A 131 -6.18 25.22 20.88
N GLN A 132 -6.84 26.32 20.55
CA GLN A 132 -6.19 27.59 20.25
C GLN A 132 -7.05 28.78 20.68
N MET A 133 -6.42 29.94 20.83
CA MET A 133 -7.15 31.21 20.87
C MET A 133 -7.38 31.65 19.42
N ASN A 134 -8.62 31.97 19.05
CA ASN A 134 -8.92 32.52 17.74
C ASN A 134 -8.57 34.03 17.67
N GLU A 135 -8.77 34.65 16.50
CA GLU A 135 -8.46 36.07 16.28
C GLU A 135 -9.26 37.04 17.17
N LEU A 136 -10.35 36.57 17.78
CA LEU A 136 -11.22 37.31 18.68
C LEU A 136 -10.90 37.04 20.17
N ASN A 137 -9.77 36.39 20.48
CA ASN A 137 -9.41 35.93 21.82
C ASN A 137 -10.44 34.99 22.47
N GLN A 138 -11.11 34.16 21.67
CA GLN A 138 -12.02 33.11 22.15
C GLN A 138 -11.28 31.78 22.17
N LYS A 139 -11.58 30.94 23.17
CA LYS A 139 -11.01 29.60 23.25
C LYS A 139 -11.73 28.69 22.24
N GLU A 140 -11.01 28.21 21.25
CA GLU A 140 -11.53 27.38 20.17
C GLU A 140 -10.92 25.98 20.23
N PHE A 141 -11.75 24.96 20.04
CA PHE A 141 -11.34 23.58 19.80
C PHE A 141 -11.63 23.21 18.34
N ASN A 142 -10.60 22.77 17.64
CA ASN A 142 -10.67 22.31 16.27
C ASN A 142 -10.26 20.84 16.20
N GLN A 143 -11.13 20.00 15.63
CA GLN A 143 -10.87 18.59 15.36
C GLN A 143 -11.01 18.29 13.88
N LEU A 144 -9.93 17.81 13.28
CA LEU A 144 -9.89 17.26 11.93
C LEU A 144 -9.83 15.75 12.00
N GLU A 145 -10.79 15.07 11.38
CA GLU A 145 -10.85 13.61 11.33
C GLU A 145 -11.09 13.12 9.91
N GLY A 146 -10.30 12.16 9.46
CA GLY A 146 -10.44 11.57 8.14
C GLY A 146 -10.42 10.05 8.19
N THR A 147 -11.33 9.42 7.43
CA THR A 147 -11.42 7.96 7.30
C THR A 147 -11.71 7.54 5.86
N GLY A 148 -11.51 6.25 5.56
CA GLY A 148 -11.77 5.65 4.26
C GLY A 148 -10.50 5.45 3.42
N GLY A 149 -10.64 5.51 2.10
CA GLY A 149 -9.55 5.28 1.16
C GLY A 149 -10.01 4.76 -0.20
N ILE A 150 -9.05 4.44 -1.04
CA ILE A 150 -9.28 3.94 -2.40
C ILE A 150 -8.84 2.48 -2.46
N ASN A 151 -9.71 1.63 -2.98
CA ASN A 151 -9.43 0.24 -3.31
C ASN A 151 -9.19 0.10 -4.82
N ARG A 152 -8.46 -0.95 -5.19
CA ARG A 152 -8.15 -1.32 -6.57
C ARG A 152 -8.54 -2.76 -6.81
N VAL A 153 -9.43 -3.00 -7.77
CA VAL A 153 -9.54 -4.31 -8.43
C VAL A 153 -8.74 -4.29 -9.72
N PHE A 154 -8.12 -5.41 -10.07
CA PHE A 154 -7.29 -5.48 -11.26
C PHE A 154 -7.38 -6.85 -11.94
N LEU A 155 -7.11 -6.84 -13.23
CA LEU A 155 -6.91 -8.00 -14.09
C LEU A 155 -5.63 -7.80 -14.88
N GLY A 156 -4.71 -8.76 -14.81
CA GLY A 156 -3.44 -8.71 -15.51
C GLY A 156 -3.12 -10.00 -16.24
N THR A 157 -2.32 -9.90 -17.29
CA THR A 157 -1.84 -11.04 -18.06
C THR A 157 -0.38 -10.84 -18.44
N GLY A 158 0.36 -11.93 -18.52
CA GLY A 158 1.75 -11.96 -18.97
C GLY A 158 1.94 -13.01 -20.06
N TYR A 159 2.84 -12.73 -21.01
CA TYR A 159 3.23 -13.64 -22.09
C TYR A 159 4.74 -13.74 -22.23
N GLU A 160 5.26 -14.97 -22.29
CA GLU A 160 6.65 -15.29 -22.59
C GLU A 160 6.83 -15.37 -24.12
N ILE A 161 7.37 -14.30 -24.71
CA ILE A 161 7.67 -14.23 -26.15
C ILE A 161 8.71 -15.28 -26.51
N ASN A 162 9.80 -15.30 -25.74
CA ASN A 162 10.84 -16.31 -25.79
C ASN A 162 11.43 -16.51 -24.39
N LYS A 163 12.36 -17.45 -24.24
CA LYS A 163 12.94 -17.80 -22.94
C LYS A 163 13.56 -16.61 -22.19
N ASN A 164 13.97 -15.57 -22.92
CA ASN A 164 14.64 -14.40 -22.38
C ASN A 164 13.73 -13.18 -22.23
N PHE A 165 12.64 -13.07 -22.98
CA PHE A 165 11.81 -11.86 -23.02
C PHE A 165 10.36 -12.18 -22.69
N GLN A 166 9.83 -11.44 -21.72
CA GLN A 166 8.44 -11.50 -21.31
C GLN A 166 7.81 -10.11 -21.37
N VAL A 167 6.52 -10.08 -21.69
CA VAL A 167 5.70 -8.88 -21.69
C VAL A 167 4.47 -9.10 -20.82
N GLY A 168 3.92 -8.02 -20.29
CA GLY A 168 2.66 -8.09 -19.56
C GLY A 168 1.90 -6.79 -19.57
N ILE A 169 0.60 -6.90 -19.34
CA ILE A 169 -0.30 -5.77 -19.21
C ILE A 169 -1.27 -6.03 -18.05
N GLN A 170 -1.64 -4.98 -17.34
CA GLN A 170 -2.64 -5.00 -16.28
C GLN A 170 -3.57 -3.81 -16.43
N ALA A 171 -4.87 -4.07 -16.30
CA ALA A 171 -5.90 -3.07 -16.18
C ALA A 171 -6.40 -3.05 -14.73
N SER A 172 -6.54 -1.84 -14.18
CA SER A 172 -6.96 -1.60 -12.80
C SER A 172 -8.17 -0.68 -12.79
N TYR A 173 -9.15 -0.94 -11.92
CA TYR A 173 -10.24 -0.02 -11.59
C TYR A 173 -10.14 0.37 -10.11
N PHE A 174 -10.13 1.68 -9.87
CA PHE A 174 -10.08 2.28 -8.55
C PHE A 174 -11.47 2.71 -8.12
N PHE A 175 -11.83 2.42 -6.87
CA PHE A 175 -13.09 2.80 -6.27
C PHE A 175 -12.95 2.93 -4.76
N GLY A 176 -13.79 3.74 -4.14
CA GLY A 176 -13.81 3.94 -2.70
C GLY A 176 -14.20 5.35 -2.36
N ASN A 177 -14.21 5.68 -1.08
CA ASN A 177 -14.58 6.99 -0.61
C ASN A 177 -13.73 7.41 0.58
N THR A 178 -13.61 8.72 0.77
CA THR A 178 -13.05 9.31 1.98
C THR A 178 -14.09 10.20 2.64
N ASP A 179 -14.17 10.13 3.95
CA ASP A 179 -14.99 10.99 4.78
C ASP A 179 -14.06 11.87 5.61
N ASN A 180 -14.10 13.17 5.38
CA ASN A 180 -13.33 14.16 6.12
C ASN A 180 -14.30 15.01 6.94
N THR A 181 -14.03 15.14 8.23
CA THR A 181 -14.86 15.88 9.17
C THR A 181 -14.02 16.96 9.83
N ASN A 182 -14.47 18.20 9.74
CA ASN A 182 -13.90 19.33 10.46
C ASN A 182 -14.92 19.79 11.50
N THR A 183 -14.56 19.72 12.77
CA THR A 183 -15.41 20.17 13.88
C THR A 183 -14.75 21.37 14.56
N ILE A 184 -15.49 22.47 14.64
CA ILE A 184 -15.06 23.69 15.32
C ILE A 184 -16.05 23.96 16.45
N ALA A 185 -15.55 23.98 17.67
CA ALA A 185 -16.31 24.32 18.88
C ALA A 185 -15.67 25.53 19.57
N LEU A 186 -16.48 26.50 19.96
CA LEU A 186 -16.03 27.60 20.81
C LEU A 186 -16.26 27.20 22.27
N LEU A 187 -15.16 26.95 22.97
CA LEU A 187 -15.14 26.53 24.38
C LEU A 187 -15.35 27.71 25.34
N ASP A 188 -15.05 28.93 24.90
CA ASP A 188 -15.32 30.18 25.63
C ASP A 188 -15.46 31.31 24.60
N ALA A 189 -16.61 31.99 24.60
CA ALA A 189 -16.88 33.10 23.68
C ALA A 189 -16.29 34.45 24.14
N GLY A 190 -15.51 34.47 25.23
CA GLY A 190 -14.91 35.66 25.84
C GLY A 190 -15.67 36.17 27.06
N ASP A 191 -16.68 35.44 27.52
CA ASP A 191 -17.54 35.74 28.68
C ASP A 191 -17.45 34.68 29.79
N GLY A 192 -16.58 33.67 29.63
CA GLY A 192 -16.40 32.57 30.58
C GLY A 192 -17.42 31.45 30.42
N PHE A 193 -18.27 31.49 29.39
CA PHE A 193 -19.23 30.44 29.06
C PHE A 193 -18.89 29.79 27.71
N GLY A 194 -18.91 28.46 27.66
CA GLY A 194 -18.79 27.72 26.41
C GLY A 194 -20.09 27.74 25.61
N LEU A 195 -19.98 27.78 24.28
CA LEU A 195 -21.15 27.62 23.43
C LEU A 195 -21.70 26.19 23.53
N VAL A 196 -23.02 26.06 23.54
CA VAL A 196 -23.73 24.76 23.61
C VAL A 196 -23.79 24.07 22.24
N THR A 197 -23.19 24.67 21.22
CA THR A 197 -23.17 24.16 19.85
C THR A 197 -21.78 24.23 19.24
N SER A 198 -21.53 23.33 18.29
CA SER A 198 -20.33 23.33 17.44
C SER A 198 -20.71 23.17 15.98
N THR A 199 -19.85 23.70 15.11
CA THR A 199 -20.00 23.57 13.66
C THR A 199 -19.27 22.33 13.20
N ASN A 200 -19.94 21.51 12.41
CA ASN A 200 -19.41 20.26 11.89
C ASN A 200 -19.57 20.25 10.36
N GLU A 201 -18.44 20.35 9.64
CA GLU A 201 -18.39 20.19 8.19
C GLU A 201 -17.97 18.75 7.88
N LYS A 202 -18.87 17.97 7.27
CA LYS A 202 -18.57 16.62 6.80
C LYS A 202 -18.49 16.59 5.28
N ARG A 203 -17.31 16.30 4.74
CA ARG A 203 -17.03 16.19 3.31
C ARG A 203 -16.77 14.74 2.92
N ARG A 204 -17.66 14.18 2.10
CA ARG A 204 -17.50 12.87 1.48
C ARG A 204 -17.01 13.04 0.04
N ILE A 205 -15.98 12.27 -0.32
CA ILE A 205 -15.45 12.24 -1.68
C ILE A 205 -15.49 10.80 -2.17
N ASP A 206 -16.25 10.52 -3.22
CA ASP A 206 -16.32 9.22 -3.87
C ASP A 206 -15.40 9.19 -5.10
N TYR A 207 -14.47 8.25 -5.13
CA TYR A 207 -13.44 8.12 -6.17
C TYR A 207 -13.78 7.01 -7.16
N LYS A 208 -13.55 7.26 -8.45
CA LYS A 208 -13.61 6.25 -9.50
C LYS A 208 -12.63 6.53 -10.62
N GLY A 209 -11.96 5.50 -11.13
CA GLY A 209 -11.11 5.66 -12.31
C GLY A 209 -10.33 4.43 -12.69
N TYR A 210 -9.52 4.54 -13.74
CA TYR A 210 -8.84 3.40 -14.35
C TYR A 210 -7.34 3.66 -14.47
N GLU A 211 -6.56 2.59 -14.49
CA GLU A 211 -5.13 2.59 -14.84
C GLU A 211 -4.84 1.41 -15.76
N ILE A 212 -3.90 1.63 -16.67
CA ILE A 212 -3.24 0.55 -17.40
C ILE A 212 -1.77 0.55 -16.96
N ARG A 213 -1.20 -0.64 -16.81
CA ARG A 213 0.22 -0.85 -16.55
C ARG A 213 0.77 -1.83 -17.56
N ALA A 214 1.83 -1.44 -18.24
CA ALA A 214 2.58 -2.33 -19.13
C ALA A 214 3.92 -2.70 -18.49
N ALA A 215 4.43 -3.89 -18.81
CA ALA A 215 5.70 -4.36 -18.32
C ALA A 215 6.47 -5.16 -19.36
N LEU A 216 7.78 -5.02 -19.28
CA LEU A 216 8.79 -5.77 -20.03
C LEU A 216 9.74 -6.40 -19.02
N GLN A 217 10.09 -7.65 -19.26
CA GLN A 217 11.05 -8.37 -18.44
C GLN A 217 12.05 -9.11 -19.32
N TYR A 218 13.30 -9.07 -18.89
CA TYR A 218 14.41 -9.81 -19.47
C TYR A 218 14.99 -10.79 -18.44
N GLU A 219 15.29 -12.00 -18.89
CA GLU A 219 15.98 -13.02 -18.12
C GLU A 219 17.10 -13.65 -18.97
N GLY A 220 18.32 -13.67 -18.47
CA GLY A 220 19.48 -14.23 -19.16
C GLY A 220 20.37 -15.04 -18.24
N LYS A 221 21.19 -15.94 -18.80
CA LYS A 221 22.24 -16.64 -18.06
C LYS A 221 23.59 -16.29 -18.65
N TYR A 222 24.51 -15.81 -17.82
CA TYR A 222 25.86 -15.49 -18.23
C TYR A 222 26.86 -15.89 -17.15
N LYS A 223 27.93 -16.61 -17.53
CA LYS A 223 28.97 -17.13 -16.63
C LYS A 223 28.42 -17.88 -15.39
N GLY A 224 27.32 -18.61 -15.56
CA GLY A 224 26.69 -19.40 -14.49
C GLY A 224 25.84 -18.60 -13.50
N TYR A 225 25.62 -17.31 -13.77
CA TYR A 225 24.71 -16.44 -13.01
C TYR A 225 23.47 -16.10 -13.83
N ASP A 226 22.35 -15.97 -13.13
CA ASP A 226 21.07 -15.53 -13.68
C ASP A 226 20.99 -14.00 -13.58
N TRP A 227 20.79 -13.34 -14.71
CA TRP A 227 20.59 -11.90 -14.83
C TRP A 227 19.14 -11.62 -15.12
N LYS A 228 18.54 -10.67 -14.41
CA LYS A 228 17.16 -10.25 -14.63
C LYS A 228 17.09 -8.74 -14.71
N ALA A 229 16.25 -8.23 -15.59
CA ALA A 229 15.93 -6.81 -15.67
C ALA A 229 14.45 -6.63 -15.97
N ASN A 230 13.87 -5.53 -15.49
CA ASN A 230 12.49 -5.19 -15.78
C ASN A 230 12.33 -3.70 -16.07
N LEU A 231 11.23 -3.41 -16.77
CA LEU A 231 10.74 -2.07 -17.04
C LEU A 231 9.23 -2.13 -16.90
N THR A 232 8.67 -1.27 -16.05
CA THR A 232 7.22 -1.14 -15.89
C THR A 232 6.82 0.30 -16.09
N TYR A 233 5.73 0.52 -16.82
CA TYR A 233 5.23 1.84 -17.14
C TYR A 233 3.71 1.90 -16.97
N SER A 234 3.24 2.91 -16.25
CA SER A 234 1.83 3.26 -16.13
C SER A 234 1.68 4.70 -16.60
N PRO A 235 0.96 4.98 -17.72
CA PRO A 235 0.72 6.34 -18.17
C PRO A 235 -0.17 7.10 -17.19
N GLU A 236 -0.15 8.43 -17.32
CA GLU A 236 -1.05 9.32 -16.58
C GLU A 236 -2.51 9.01 -16.91
N THR A 237 -3.36 8.97 -15.89
CA THR A 237 -4.81 8.85 -16.04
C THR A 237 -5.54 9.87 -15.17
N LYS A 238 -6.87 9.94 -15.29
CA LYS A 238 -7.71 10.81 -14.45
C LYS A 238 -8.63 9.95 -13.59
N LEU A 239 -8.65 10.25 -12.29
CA LEU A 239 -9.66 9.78 -11.35
C LEU A 239 -10.77 10.82 -11.27
N THR A 240 -12.01 10.38 -11.18
CA THR A 240 -13.16 11.26 -10.89
C THR A 240 -13.39 11.24 -9.39
N ALA A 241 -13.53 12.41 -8.79
CA ALA A 241 -13.87 12.61 -7.39
C ALA A 241 -15.19 13.38 -7.30
N ASP A 242 -16.24 12.70 -6.88
CA ASP A 242 -17.56 13.27 -6.66
C ASP A 242 -17.64 13.75 -5.22
N ASN A 243 -17.91 15.04 -5.00
CA ASN A 243 -17.80 15.67 -3.68
C ASN A 243 -19.17 16.14 -3.16
N VAL A 244 -19.51 15.68 -1.96
CA VAL A 244 -20.69 16.10 -1.21
C VAL A 244 -20.23 16.66 0.13
N THR A 245 -20.67 17.87 0.47
CA THR A 245 -20.42 18.49 1.77
C THR A 245 -21.71 18.65 2.53
N ASN A 246 -21.72 18.21 3.78
CA ASN A 246 -22.83 18.35 4.69
C ASN A 246 -22.37 19.26 5.84
N LEU A 247 -22.91 20.47 5.89
CA LEU A 247 -22.67 21.44 6.96
C LEU A 247 -23.70 21.22 8.04
N ARG A 248 -23.26 21.08 9.29
CA ARG A 248 -24.13 20.78 10.44
C ARG A 248 -23.81 21.69 11.60
N ILE A 249 -24.85 22.03 12.34
CA ILE A 249 -24.73 22.57 13.69
C ILE A 249 -25.10 21.42 14.63
N ILE A 250 -24.19 21.05 15.52
CA ILE A 250 -24.42 20.00 16.51
C ILE A 250 -24.43 20.60 17.91
N ASN A 251 -25.26 20.07 18.81
CA ASN A 251 -25.27 20.47 20.21
C ASN A 251 -24.27 19.64 21.05
N THR A 252 -24.10 19.99 22.33
CA THR A 252 -23.20 19.28 23.26
C THR A 252 -23.50 17.78 23.45
N ASN A 253 -24.73 17.35 23.16
CA ASN A 253 -25.15 15.95 23.27
C ASN A 253 -24.97 15.18 21.95
N GLY A 254 -24.40 15.81 20.92
CA GLY A 254 -24.23 15.23 19.58
C GLY A 254 -25.50 15.26 18.70
N GLY A 255 -26.56 15.92 19.16
CA GLY A 255 -27.78 16.11 18.38
C GLY A 255 -27.59 17.15 17.27
N ILE A 256 -28.07 16.84 16.07
CA ILE A 256 -28.04 17.76 14.93
C ILE A 256 -29.15 18.80 15.13
N VAL A 257 -28.76 20.06 15.27
CA VAL A 257 -29.65 21.22 15.40
C VAL A 257 -30.12 21.70 14.02
N ASP A 258 -29.19 21.75 13.06
CA ASP A 258 -29.46 22.10 11.67
C ASP A 258 -28.47 21.38 10.75
N SER A 259 -28.86 21.14 9.50
CA SER A 259 -27.98 20.57 8.49
C SER A 259 -28.32 21.04 7.08
N LYS A 260 -27.29 21.30 6.29
CA LYS A 260 -27.39 21.64 4.88
C LYS A 260 -26.46 20.76 4.06
N GLU A 261 -27.00 20.10 3.03
CA GLU A 261 -26.21 19.35 2.07
C GLU A 261 -25.92 20.20 0.82
N ILE A 262 -24.67 20.16 0.37
CA ILE A 262 -24.15 20.90 -0.77
C ILE A 262 -23.45 19.91 -1.69
N PHE A 263 -23.96 19.79 -2.91
CA PHE A 263 -23.31 19.04 -3.98
C PHE A 263 -22.25 19.92 -4.64
N ASN A 264 -20.97 19.63 -4.39
CA ASN A 264 -19.85 20.40 -4.94
C ASN A 264 -19.46 19.98 -6.37
N GLY A 265 -20.15 18.99 -6.92
CA GLY A 265 -19.90 18.46 -8.26
C GLY A 265 -18.74 17.47 -8.35
N SER A 266 -18.38 17.13 -9.59
CA SER A 266 -17.34 16.16 -9.92
C SER A 266 -16.04 16.87 -10.31
N THR A 267 -14.94 16.54 -9.65
CA THR A 267 -13.59 17.01 -10.01
C THR A 267 -12.78 15.89 -10.68
N LYS A 268 -11.93 16.24 -11.65
CA LYS A 268 -10.97 15.28 -12.25
C LYS A 268 -9.61 15.44 -11.57
N LEU A 269 -9.20 14.40 -10.85
CA LEU A 269 -7.92 14.33 -10.18
C LEU A 269 -6.91 13.62 -11.08
N THR A 270 -5.71 14.18 -11.19
CA THR A 270 -4.65 13.53 -11.95
C THR A 270 -4.08 12.35 -11.18
N LYS A 271 -3.99 11.18 -11.81
CA LYS A 271 -3.14 10.07 -11.38
C LYS A 271 -1.87 10.12 -12.23
N PRO A 272 -0.71 10.50 -11.65
CA PRO A 272 0.52 10.66 -12.39
C PRO A 272 0.98 9.38 -13.09
N GLN A 273 1.81 9.57 -14.11
CA GLN A 273 2.54 8.48 -14.72
C GLN A 273 3.61 7.92 -13.75
N GLU A 274 3.87 6.63 -13.85
CA GLU A 274 4.84 5.89 -13.05
C GLU A 274 5.74 5.07 -13.98
N LEU A 275 7.05 5.19 -13.79
CA LEU A 275 8.09 4.43 -14.49
C LEU A 275 8.95 3.73 -13.45
N ALA A 276 9.15 2.41 -13.59
CA ALA A 276 10.11 1.68 -12.77
C ALA A 276 11.06 0.86 -13.64
N ILE A 277 12.35 0.92 -13.31
CA ILE A 277 13.42 0.20 -13.99
C ILE A 277 14.24 -0.51 -12.92
N GLY A 278 14.45 -1.80 -13.09
CA GLY A 278 15.24 -2.58 -12.16
C GLY A 278 16.10 -3.63 -12.84
N ALA A 279 17.19 -3.99 -12.16
CA ALA A 279 18.11 -5.03 -12.60
C ALA A 279 18.65 -5.80 -11.40
N GLY A 280 19.02 -7.05 -11.63
CA GLY A 280 19.54 -7.92 -10.59
C GLY A 280 20.30 -9.12 -11.14
N ILE A 281 21.06 -9.72 -10.24
CA ILE A 281 21.92 -10.86 -10.50
C ILE A 281 21.75 -11.87 -9.37
N GLY A 282 21.84 -13.15 -9.70
CA GLY A 282 21.88 -14.19 -8.69
C GLY A 282 22.21 -15.55 -9.24
N LYS A 283 21.88 -16.54 -8.43
CA LYS A 283 21.91 -17.95 -8.78
C LYS A 283 20.60 -18.57 -8.35
N ASP A 284 19.92 -19.17 -9.32
CA ASP A 284 18.61 -19.78 -9.13
C ASP A 284 18.58 -20.72 -7.93
N LEU A 285 17.50 -20.63 -7.15
CA LEU A 285 17.27 -21.38 -5.91
C LEU A 285 18.37 -21.27 -4.84
N LYS A 286 19.26 -20.26 -4.90
CA LYS A 286 20.32 -20.05 -3.92
C LYS A 286 20.39 -18.63 -3.38
N TRP A 287 20.52 -17.63 -4.25
CA TRP A 287 20.53 -16.22 -3.84
C TRP A 287 20.23 -15.31 -5.01
N PHE A 288 19.70 -14.13 -4.74
CA PHE A 288 19.48 -13.10 -5.75
C PHE A 288 19.52 -11.73 -5.10
N VAL A 289 20.08 -10.74 -5.79
CA VAL A 289 20.11 -9.34 -5.37
C VAL A 289 19.70 -8.47 -6.55
N SER A 290 18.85 -7.47 -6.29
CA SER A 290 18.42 -6.49 -7.27
C SER A 290 18.34 -5.09 -6.72
N GLY A 291 18.51 -4.12 -7.61
CA GLY A 291 18.20 -2.72 -7.39
C GLY A 291 17.08 -2.27 -8.33
N GLN A 292 16.29 -1.30 -7.89
CA GLN A 292 15.22 -0.70 -8.67
C GLN A 292 15.12 0.80 -8.39
N PHE A 293 14.91 1.54 -9.46
CA PHE A 293 14.54 2.95 -9.43
C PHE A 293 13.09 3.11 -9.91
N THR A 294 12.30 3.88 -9.18
CA THR A 294 10.92 4.23 -9.56
C THR A 294 10.77 5.74 -9.55
N TYR A 295 10.19 6.27 -10.62
CA TYR A 295 9.90 7.68 -10.83
C TYR A 295 8.39 7.87 -11.01
N ILE A 296 7.81 8.82 -10.27
CA ILE A 296 6.39 9.19 -10.38
C ILE A 296 6.32 10.71 -10.51
N GLU A 297 5.60 11.20 -11.53
CA GLU A 297 5.50 12.63 -11.85
C GLU A 297 4.47 13.36 -10.95
N ASN A 298 4.67 13.26 -9.63
CA ASN A 298 3.76 13.78 -8.61
C ASN A 298 3.63 15.31 -8.64
N SER A 299 4.55 16.05 -9.25
CA SER A 299 4.43 17.50 -9.44
C SER A 299 3.11 17.91 -10.12
N LYS A 300 2.54 17.06 -10.98
CA LYS A 300 1.24 17.29 -11.63
C LYS A 300 0.04 17.28 -10.67
N LEU A 301 0.19 16.71 -9.46
CA LEU A 301 -0.85 16.71 -8.43
C LEU A 301 -1.14 18.12 -7.90
N ALA A 302 -0.16 19.03 -7.95
CA ALA A 302 -0.30 20.42 -7.49
C ALA A 302 -1.47 21.16 -8.19
N SER A 303 -1.75 20.81 -9.44
CA SER A 303 -2.86 21.37 -10.23
C SER A 303 -4.25 20.88 -9.82
N SER A 304 -4.34 19.76 -9.09
CA SER A 304 -5.60 19.05 -8.79
C SER A 304 -6.03 19.12 -7.31
N TRP A 305 -5.13 19.48 -6.40
CA TRP A 305 -5.33 19.40 -4.94
C TRP A 305 -5.13 20.73 -4.20
N SER A 306 -5.32 21.87 -4.88
CA SER A 306 -4.91 23.22 -4.46
C SER A 306 -5.68 23.84 -3.28
N THR A 307 -6.17 23.05 -2.32
CA THR A 307 -6.98 23.52 -1.18
C THR A 307 -6.25 23.56 0.15
N ALA A 308 -5.04 23.00 0.28
CA ALA A 308 -4.22 23.18 1.46
C ALA A 308 -3.16 24.26 1.20
N GLN A 309 -3.33 25.44 1.81
CA GLN A 309 -2.48 26.64 1.65
C GLN A 309 -0.97 26.41 1.94
N TYR A 310 -0.59 25.22 2.42
CA TYR A 310 0.77 24.86 2.85
C TYR A 310 1.28 23.50 2.34
N ALA A 311 0.59 22.86 1.38
CA ALA A 311 1.00 21.60 0.78
C ALA A 311 1.31 21.76 -0.71
N GLY A 312 2.53 21.39 -1.10
CA GLY A 312 3.00 21.28 -2.47
C GLY A 312 3.27 19.83 -2.85
N TYR A 313 3.49 19.60 -4.15
CA TYR A 313 3.87 18.29 -4.66
C TYR A 313 5.12 18.42 -5.55
N GLU A 314 6.04 17.47 -5.38
CA GLU A 314 7.25 17.30 -6.19
C GLU A 314 7.29 15.88 -6.78
N ASP A 315 8.14 15.65 -7.77
CA ASP A 315 8.26 14.31 -8.36
C ASP A 315 8.88 13.31 -7.36
N THR A 316 8.27 12.13 -7.27
CA THR A 316 8.73 11.05 -6.41
C THR A 316 9.82 10.25 -7.11
N LYS A 317 10.88 9.98 -6.36
CA LYS A 317 12.04 9.17 -6.70
C LYS A 317 12.22 8.16 -5.58
N ARG A 318 12.01 6.90 -5.92
CA ARG A 318 12.19 5.77 -5.02
C ARG A 318 13.37 4.93 -5.47
N TYR A 319 14.25 4.62 -4.53
CA TYR A 319 15.37 3.72 -4.68
C TYR A 319 15.17 2.53 -3.77
N ALA A 320 15.19 1.33 -4.34
CA ALA A 320 15.05 0.09 -3.59
C ALA A 320 16.21 -0.85 -3.94
N VAL A 321 16.77 -1.50 -2.93
CA VAL A 321 17.75 -2.58 -3.09
C VAL A 321 17.32 -3.71 -2.19
N GLY A 322 17.33 -4.94 -2.70
CA GLY A 322 16.96 -6.09 -1.90
C GLY A 322 17.18 -7.40 -2.60
N GLY A 323 16.98 -8.47 -1.86
CA GLY A 323 17.30 -9.80 -2.33
C GLY A 323 16.90 -10.90 -1.36
N PHE A 324 17.27 -12.12 -1.73
CA PHE A 324 17.03 -13.29 -0.92
C PHE A 324 18.23 -14.24 -0.91
N TYR A 325 18.24 -15.10 0.10
CA TYR A 325 19.18 -16.20 0.27
C TYR A 325 18.42 -17.46 0.72
N ILE A 326 18.77 -18.59 0.10
CA ILE A 326 18.24 -19.92 0.41
C ILE A 326 19.45 -20.80 0.68
N PRO A 327 19.66 -21.27 1.93
CA PRO A 327 20.83 -22.09 2.27
C PRO A 327 20.91 -23.36 1.41
N LYS A 328 19.81 -24.12 1.34
CA LYS A 328 19.67 -25.33 0.53
C LYS A 328 18.20 -25.67 0.29
N TYR A 329 17.69 -25.30 -0.88
CA TYR A 329 16.29 -25.51 -1.26
C TYR A 329 15.80 -26.97 -1.18
N ASN A 330 16.71 -27.94 -1.38
CA ASN A 330 16.42 -29.38 -1.40
C ASN A 330 16.92 -30.12 -0.16
N SER A 331 17.05 -29.45 0.99
CA SER A 331 17.47 -30.11 2.22
C SER A 331 16.42 -31.11 2.71
N PHE A 332 16.86 -32.35 2.97
CA PHE A 332 16.04 -33.41 3.58
C PHE A 332 16.16 -33.45 5.10
N THR A 333 17.26 -32.89 5.64
CA THR A 333 17.65 -33.02 7.05
C THR A 333 17.27 -31.80 7.88
N SER A 334 17.35 -30.59 7.32
CA SER A 334 17.08 -29.34 8.04
C SER A 334 15.97 -28.55 7.36
N TYR A 335 14.95 -28.18 8.15
CA TYR A 335 13.84 -27.36 7.68
C TYR A 335 14.30 -25.92 7.38
N PHE A 336 15.14 -25.34 8.23
CA PHE A 336 15.62 -23.97 8.11
C PHE A 336 16.49 -23.74 6.87
N ASP A 337 17.12 -24.80 6.36
CA ASP A 337 17.88 -24.74 5.11
C ASP A 337 16.99 -24.41 3.90
N ARG A 338 15.69 -24.76 3.98
CA ARG A 338 14.71 -24.51 2.91
C ARG A 338 13.99 -23.17 3.06
N VAL A 339 14.21 -22.46 4.16
CA VAL A 339 13.60 -21.15 4.40
C VAL A 339 14.24 -20.13 3.47
N VAL A 340 13.40 -19.30 2.87
CA VAL A 340 13.85 -18.19 2.01
C VAL A 340 14.02 -16.95 2.88
N TYR A 341 15.25 -16.58 3.17
CA TYR A 341 15.56 -15.37 3.93
C TYR A 341 15.63 -14.19 2.97
N ARG A 342 14.98 -13.08 3.32
CA ARG A 342 14.86 -11.87 2.49
C ARG A 342 15.31 -10.66 3.29
N ALA A 343 15.94 -9.72 2.61
CA ALA A 343 16.29 -8.43 3.16
C ALA A 343 16.21 -7.35 2.08
N GLY A 344 15.95 -6.12 2.49
CA GLY A 344 15.98 -4.99 1.58
C GLY A 344 15.97 -3.64 2.29
N PHE A 345 16.27 -2.62 1.52
CA PHE A 345 16.28 -1.23 1.91
C PHE A 345 15.55 -0.41 0.85
N ARG A 346 14.79 0.60 1.31
CA ARG A 346 14.07 1.56 0.48
C ARG A 346 14.33 2.97 0.99
N TYR A 347 14.58 3.86 0.05
CA TYR A 347 14.50 5.31 0.24
C TYR A 347 13.51 5.88 -0.79
N GLU A 348 12.65 6.79 -0.35
CA GLU A 348 11.66 7.44 -1.19
C GLU A 348 11.38 8.86 -0.69
N ASN A 349 11.40 9.86 -1.57
CA ASN A 349 10.66 11.09 -1.30
C ASN A 349 9.20 10.86 -1.70
N THR A 350 8.27 11.04 -0.77
CA THR A 350 6.84 10.72 -0.96
C THR A 350 6.15 11.61 -1.99
N GLY A 351 6.85 12.64 -2.49
CA GLY A 351 6.32 13.65 -3.41
C GLY A 351 5.50 14.73 -2.70
N LEU A 352 5.24 14.60 -1.40
CA LEU A 352 4.58 15.62 -0.59
C LEU A 352 5.62 16.61 -0.04
N VAL A 353 5.35 17.90 -0.21
CA VAL A 353 6.14 19.00 0.34
C VAL A 353 5.27 19.82 1.29
N LEU A 354 5.66 19.92 2.56
CA LEU A 354 4.92 20.70 3.56
C LEU A 354 5.81 21.78 4.12
N LYS A 355 5.35 23.04 4.12
CA LYS A 355 6.14 24.18 4.62
C LYS A 355 7.58 24.21 4.05
N ASN A 356 7.73 23.95 2.74
CA ASN A 356 9.02 23.84 2.02
C ASN A 356 9.93 22.68 2.47
N GLU A 357 9.42 21.71 3.21
CA GLU A 357 10.15 20.49 3.60
C GLU A 357 9.59 19.27 2.85
N SER A 358 10.44 18.56 2.12
CA SER A 358 10.06 17.32 1.43
C SER A 358 9.90 16.18 2.45
N ILE A 359 8.80 15.44 2.35
CA ILE A 359 8.51 14.31 3.23
C ILE A 359 9.17 13.05 2.66
N ASN A 360 10.22 12.59 3.33
CA ASN A 360 10.98 11.40 2.95
C ASN A 360 10.61 10.18 3.80
N ASP A 361 10.70 8.99 3.22
CA ASP A 361 10.54 7.68 3.88
C ASP A 361 11.79 6.83 3.68
N TYR A 362 12.31 6.30 4.78
CA TYR A 362 13.41 5.34 4.81
C TYR A 362 12.91 4.06 5.46
N ALA A 363 13.09 2.92 4.80
CA ALA A 363 12.64 1.64 5.31
C ALA A 363 13.69 0.55 5.15
N PHE A 364 13.87 -0.23 6.20
CA PHE A 364 14.62 -1.48 6.18
C PHE A 364 13.64 -2.64 6.38
N SER A 365 13.76 -3.65 5.54
CA SER A 365 12.88 -4.81 5.54
C SER A 365 13.67 -6.10 5.73
N LEU A 366 13.11 -7.00 6.52
CA LEU A 366 13.54 -8.39 6.67
C LEU A 366 12.34 -9.30 6.42
N GLY A 367 12.59 -10.51 5.95
CA GLY A 367 11.53 -11.50 5.87
C GLY A 367 12.02 -12.93 5.75
N ALA A 368 11.10 -13.85 6.01
CA ALA A 368 11.32 -15.27 5.88
C ALA A 368 10.10 -15.93 5.21
N GLY A 369 10.37 -16.71 4.16
CA GLY A 369 9.39 -17.58 3.50
C GLY A 369 9.54 -19.00 4.00
N PHE A 370 8.52 -19.50 4.69
CA PHE A 370 8.46 -20.81 5.30
C PHE A 370 7.67 -21.77 4.41
N PRO A 371 8.31 -22.77 3.78
CA PRO A 371 7.61 -23.79 3.02
C PRO A 371 6.67 -24.59 3.93
N LEU A 372 5.43 -24.80 3.50
CA LEU A 372 4.50 -25.65 4.22
C LEU A 372 4.88 -27.13 4.07
N PHE A 373 4.62 -27.94 5.12
CA PHE A 373 5.03 -29.34 5.16
C PHE A 373 4.31 -30.20 4.10
N GLY A 374 5.05 -31.17 3.53
CA GLY A 374 4.54 -32.15 2.57
C GLY A 374 4.94 -31.88 1.12
N ARG A 375 4.15 -32.39 0.17
CA ARG A 375 4.35 -32.17 -1.28
C ARG A 375 3.74 -30.85 -1.79
N SER A 376 3.29 -29.96 -0.88
CA SER A 376 2.68 -28.69 -1.27
C SER A 376 3.76 -27.66 -1.63
N LEU A 377 3.54 -26.90 -2.70
CA LEU A 377 4.39 -25.78 -3.11
C LEU A 377 4.02 -24.48 -2.39
N SER A 378 3.16 -24.57 -1.39
CA SER A 378 2.65 -23.42 -0.63
C SER A 378 3.64 -22.94 0.43
N ASN A 379 3.59 -21.66 0.74
CA ASN A 379 4.46 -21.07 1.77
C ASN A 379 3.74 -19.98 2.58
N VAL A 380 4.30 -19.74 3.77
CA VAL A 380 3.92 -18.64 4.67
C VAL A 380 5.06 -17.64 4.65
N ASN A 381 4.77 -16.37 4.40
CA ASN A 381 5.77 -15.31 4.38
C ASN A 381 5.54 -14.39 5.57
N ILE A 382 6.56 -14.24 6.40
CA ILE A 382 6.59 -13.28 7.50
C ILE A 382 7.58 -12.19 7.13
N GLY A 383 7.14 -10.93 7.22
CA GLY A 383 7.95 -9.76 6.93
C GLY A 383 7.96 -8.81 8.13
N LEU A 384 9.12 -8.23 8.39
CA LEU A 384 9.33 -7.14 9.33
C LEU A 384 9.83 -5.94 8.53
N GLU A 385 9.27 -4.77 8.75
CA GLU A 385 9.75 -3.53 8.14
C GLU A 385 9.82 -2.46 9.22
N TYR A 386 10.97 -1.82 9.36
CA TYR A 386 11.18 -0.70 10.26
C TYR A 386 11.56 0.51 9.42
N GLY A 387 10.92 1.63 9.67
CA GLY A 387 11.20 2.82 8.89
C GLY A 387 10.83 4.11 9.60
N ASN A 388 11.21 5.19 8.93
CA ASN A 388 10.97 6.53 9.39
C ASN A 388 10.49 7.40 8.22
N LYS A 389 9.32 8.01 8.40
CA LYS A 389 8.68 8.92 7.46
C LYS A 389 8.60 10.32 8.07
N GLY A 390 8.89 11.34 7.26
CA GLY A 390 8.72 12.74 7.63
C GLY A 390 9.82 13.34 8.50
N THR A 391 9.60 14.56 8.96
CA THR A 391 10.56 15.38 9.70
C THR A 391 9.91 16.08 10.88
N LYS A 392 10.71 16.52 11.85
CA LYS A 392 10.29 17.42 12.93
C LYS A 392 10.44 18.89 12.59
N ASN A 393 11.23 19.21 11.56
CA ASN A 393 11.50 20.58 11.16
C ASN A 393 10.19 21.33 10.86
N SER A 394 10.17 22.63 11.13
CA SER A 394 9.00 23.49 10.90
C SER A 394 7.72 23.04 11.63
N GLY A 395 7.89 22.33 12.76
CA GLY A 395 6.79 21.81 13.59
C GLY A 395 6.01 20.66 12.91
N LEU A 396 6.65 19.93 11.99
CA LEU A 396 6.07 18.76 11.33
C LEU A 396 6.17 17.51 12.24
N VAL A 397 5.40 16.47 11.90
CA VAL A 397 5.34 15.23 12.69
C VAL A 397 6.26 14.18 12.10
N LYS A 398 7.22 13.68 12.88
CA LYS A 398 8.06 12.56 12.47
C LYS A 398 7.40 11.23 12.87
N GLU A 399 7.26 10.32 11.91
CA GLU A 399 6.66 9.00 12.12
C GLU A 399 7.76 7.93 12.14
N ASN A 400 7.94 7.22 13.26
CA ASN A 400 8.68 5.96 13.24
C ASN A 400 7.68 4.83 13.19
N TYR A 401 7.86 3.88 12.29
CA TYR A 401 6.93 2.77 12.15
C TYR A 401 7.65 1.43 12.17
N PHE A 402 6.95 0.45 12.71
CA PHE A 402 7.29 -0.96 12.64
C PHE A 402 6.09 -1.71 12.06
N ASN A 403 6.33 -2.49 11.02
CA ASN A 403 5.30 -3.25 10.31
C ASN A 403 5.60 -4.74 10.44
N LEU A 404 4.61 -5.51 10.87
CA LEU A 404 4.62 -6.97 10.84
C LEU A 404 3.64 -7.43 9.75
N SER A 405 4.18 -8.01 8.68
CA SER A 405 3.41 -8.51 7.55
C SER A 405 3.35 -10.04 7.57
N ILE A 406 2.18 -10.63 7.33
CA ILE A 406 1.96 -12.06 7.19
C ILE A 406 1.25 -12.30 5.87
N GLY A 407 1.85 -13.15 5.03
CA GLY A 407 1.32 -13.53 3.72
C GLY A 407 1.21 -15.03 3.59
N LEU A 408 0.13 -15.51 2.99
CA LEU A 408 -0.04 -16.91 2.63
C LEU A 408 -0.04 -17.01 1.12
N SER A 409 0.80 -17.89 0.56
CA SER A 409 0.83 -18.20 -0.86
C SER A 409 0.56 -19.69 -1.02
N LEU A 410 -0.68 -20.01 -1.42
CA LEU A 410 -1.20 -21.36 -1.58
C LEU A 410 -1.11 -21.75 -3.05
N ASN A 411 -0.32 -22.79 -3.33
CA ASN A 411 -0.01 -23.23 -4.69
C ASN A 411 -0.56 -24.63 -4.95
N ASP A 412 -1.26 -24.80 -6.07
CA ASP A 412 -1.80 -26.08 -6.50
C ASP A 412 -1.85 -26.18 -8.04
N PHE A 413 -1.88 -27.40 -8.57
CA PHE A 413 -1.93 -27.67 -10.01
C PHE A 413 -3.34 -28.11 -10.44
N TRP A 414 -4.18 -27.17 -10.82
CA TRP A 414 -5.60 -27.44 -11.13
C TRP A 414 -5.86 -28.08 -12.50
N PHE A 415 -4.93 -27.97 -13.44
CA PHE A 415 -5.15 -28.36 -14.85
C PHE A 415 -4.29 -29.56 -15.29
N LEU A 416 -3.85 -30.40 -14.35
CA LEU A 416 -3.15 -31.65 -14.68
C LEU A 416 -4.16 -32.68 -15.16
N LYS A 417 -4.08 -33.05 -16.45
CA LYS A 417 -4.81 -34.21 -16.98
C LYS A 417 -4.25 -35.47 -16.29
N ARG A 418 -5.02 -36.05 -15.38
CA ARG A 418 -4.66 -37.32 -14.72
C ARG A 418 -4.50 -38.41 -15.78
N LYS A 419 -3.37 -39.12 -15.73
CA LYS A 419 -3.08 -40.22 -16.66
C LYS A 419 -3.65 -41.56 -16.21
N PHE A 420 -4.02 -41.69 -14.94
CA PHE A 420 -4.69 -42.85 -14.35
C PHE A 420 -5.65 -42.37 -13.27
N ASP A 421 -6.84 -42.98 -13.23
CA ASP A 421 -7.87 -42.79 -12.20
C ASP A 421 -7.76 -43.87 -11.11
#